data_AF-A0A1G2VTY7-F1
#
_entry.id   AF-A0A1G2VTY7-F1
#
_cell.length_a   1.000
_cell.length_b   1.000
_cell.length_c   1.000
_cell.angle_alpha   90.00
_cell.angle_beta   90.00
_cell.angle_gamma   90.00
#
_symmetry.space_group_name_H-M   'P 1'
#
loop_
_entity.id
_entity.type
_entity.pdbx_description
1 polymer ?
#
loop_
_entity_poly.entity_id
_entity_poly.type
_entity_poly.pdbx_seq_one_letter_code
_entity_poly.pdbx_strand_id
1 'polypeptide(L)'
;MKKIEAIYGTEADYHPITADALTLVTEPPRLNTETHIRAGHKNLLARWWYRRKLWFTDLYVNWAMKTNRTKNDFNLAIYKTLLVATCDYRKYDDALRMVIAGTPKMGTELKAYFNELHQQRKIAYGTFTTNRALMTCLVFERYGKQVHFIDGADGGYTRAAKQFKEQLKTFTA
;
A
#
# COMPACT_ATOMS: atom_id res chain seq x y z
N MET A 1 -5.76 16.97 11.81
CA MET A 1 -5.59 15.55 12.18
C MET A 1 -6.71 15.02 13.06
N LYS A 2 -7.06 15.65 14.20
CA LYS A 2 -8.15 15.19 15.09
C LYS A 2 -9.46 14.76 14.42
N LYS A 3 -9.94 15.49 13.39
CA LYS A 3 -11.17 15.10 12.68
C LYS A 3 -11.01 13.86 11.80
N ILE A 4 -9.83 13.65 11.21
CA ILE A 4 -9.51 12.41 10.49
C ILE A 4 -9.53 11.25 11.47
N GLU A 5 -8.90 11.41 12.64
CA GLU A 5 -8.89 10.38 13.68
C GLU A 5 -10.30 10.09 14.23
N ALA A 6 -11.15 11.11 14.35
CA ALA A 6 -12.55 10.91 14.74
C ALA A 6 -13.36 10.10 13.71
N ILE A 7 -13.03 10.21 12.42
CA ILE A 7 -13.75 9.51 11.33
C ILE A 7 -13.18 8.11 11.09
N TYR A 8 -11.85 7.98 11.08
CA TYR A 8 -11.14 6.78 10.67
C TYR A 8 -10.53 5.96 11.82
N GLY A 9 -10.51 6.50 13.04
CA GLY A 9 -9.85 5.87 14.18
C GLY A 9 -8.38 6.28 14.33
N THR A 10 -7.62 5.43 14.99
CA THR A 10 -6.19 5.64 15.27
C THR A 10 -5.34 5.50 14.01
N GLU A 11 -4.07 5.90 14.10
CA GLU A 11 -3.12 5.73 13.00
C GLU A 11 -3.04 4.29 12.48
N ALA A 12 -3.14 3.30 13.36
CA ALA A 12 -3.15 1.90 12.99
C ALA A 12 -4.40 1.49 12.19
N ASP A 13 -5.54 2.13 12.43
CA ASP A 13 -6.82 1.79 11.79
C ASP A 13 -6.87 2.27 10.33
N TYR A 14 -6.29 3.44 10.06
CA TYR A 14 -6.29 4.04 8.72
C TYR A 14 -5.00 3.83 7.94
N HIS A 15 -3.99 3.19 8.53
CA HIS A 15 -2.75 2.85 7.84
C HIS A 15 -3.07 1.90 6.67
N PRO A 16 -2.71 2.24 5.42
CA PRO A 16 -3.11 1.45 4.26
C PRO A 16 -2.44 0.07 4.18
N ILE A 17 -1.36 -0.13 4.93
CA ILE A 17 -0.59 -1.38 4.98
C ILE A 17 -0.55 -1.88 6.43
N THR A 18 -1.11 -3.04 6.74
CA THR A 18 -1.04 -3.62 8.09
C THR A 18 -0.29 -4.94 8.06
N ALA A 19 0.44 -5.26 9.14
CA ALA A 19 1.26 -6.47 9.22
C ALA A 19 0.43 -7.77 9.04
N ASP A 20 -0.83 -7.74 9.50
CA ASP A 20 -1.75 -8.87 9.41
C ASP A 20 -2.32 -9.05 7.99
N ALA A 21 -2.50 -7.95 7.24
CA ALA A 21 -2.97 -8.00 5.86
C ALA A 21 -1.87 -8.42 4.87
N LEU A 22 -0.59 -8.36 5.27
CA LEU A 22 0.54 -8.83 4.46
C LEU A 22 0.54 -10.35 4.36
N THR A 23 -0.16 -10.87 3.35
CA THR A 23 -0.27 -12.29 3.04
C THR A 23 0.40 -12.59 1.70
N LEU A 24 0.89 -13.83 1.55
CA LEU A 24 1.45 -14.29 0.29
C LEU A 24 0.34 -14.63 -0.68
N VAL A 25 0.56 -14.24 -1.92
CA VAL A 25 -0.31 -14.60 -3.04
C VAL A 25 0.01 -16.03 -3.45
N THR A 26 -0.89 -16.97 -3.15
CA THR A 26 -0.73 -18.39 -3.53
C THR A 26 -1.67 -18.84 -4.65
N GLU A 27 -2.35 -17.90 -5.30
CA GLU A 27 -3.33 -18.21 -6.35
C GLU A 27 -2.65 -18.83 -7.59
N PRO A 28 -3.08 -20.02 -8.06
CA PRO A 28 -2.47 -20.69 -9.20
C PRO A 28 -2.35 -19.85 -10.48
N PRO A 29 -3.35 -19.02 -10.86
CA PRO A 29 -3.23 -18.15 -12.04
C PRO A 29 -2.09 -17.14 -11.94
N ARG A 30 -1.85 -16.57 -10.75
CA ARG A 30 -0.79 -15.58 -10.54
C ARG A 30 0.60 -16.23 -10.53
N LEU A 31 0.71 -17.44 -9.96
CA LEU A 31 1.93 -18.25 -10.01
C LEU A 31 2.28 -18.71 -11.43
N ASN A 32 1.28 -18.96 -12.27
CA ASN A 32 1.48 -19.26 -13.68
C ASN A 32 2.09 -18.06 -14.42
N THR A 33 1.62 -16.84 -14.17
CA THR A 33 2.20 -15.63 -14.74
C THR A 33 3.69 -15.51 -14.40
N GLU A 34 4.07 -15.74 -13.14
CA GLU A 34 5.48 -15.74 -12.75
C GLU A 34 6.28 -16.84 -13.46
N THR A 35 5.72 -18.06 -13.53
CA THR A 35 6.34 -19.19 -14.23
C THR A 35 6.55 -18.88 -15.72
N HIS A 36 5.59 -18.22 -16.36
CA HIS A 36 5.70 -17.80 -17.76
C HIS A 36 6.77 -16.73 -17.96
N ILE A 37 6.86 -15.74 -17.08
CA ILE A 37 7.89 -14.69 -17.16
C ILE A 37 9.29 -15.26 -16.92
N ARG A 38 9.46 -16.13 -15.92
CA ARG A 38 10.79 -16.62 -15.48
C ARG A 38 11.29 -17.86 -16.21
N ALA A 39 10.37 -18.71 -16.67
CA ALA A 39 10.69 -20.01 -17.25
C ALA A 39 9.95 -20.28 -18.58
N GLY A 40 9.25 -19.29 -19.16
CA GLY A 40 8.56 -19.44 -20.44
C GLY A 40 9.48 -19.74 -21.62
N HIS A 41 10.72 -19.28 -21.58
CA HIS A 41 11.74 -19.55 -22.59
C HIS A 41 12.47 -20.90 -22.42
N LYS A 42 12.11 -21.72 -21.43
CA LYS A 42 12.78 -22.99 -21.10
C LYS A 42 11.96 -24.20 -21.54
N ASN A 43 12.61 -25.36 -21.61
CA ASN A 43 11.96 -26.64 -21.92
C ASN A 43 10.81 -26.96 -20.95
N LEU A 44 9.82 -27.72 -21.43
CA LEU A 44 8.61 -28.09 -20.67
C LEU A 44 8.91 -28.72 -19.31
N LEU A 45 9.95 -29.55 -19.22
CA LEU A 45 10.41 -30.15 -17.96
C LEU A 45 10.95 -29.11 -16.97
N ALA A 46 11.74 -28.15 -17.45
CA ALA A 46 12.27 -27.07 -16.61
C ALA A 46 11.14 -26.16 -16.09
N ARG A 47 10.11 -25.93 -16.91
CA ARG A 47 8.90 -25.19 -16.50
C ARG A 47 8.12 -25.94 -15.42
N TRP A 48 7.96 -27.25 -15.57
CA TRP A 48 7.31 -28.09 -14.55
C TRP A 48 8.08 -28.12 -13.23
N TRP A 49 9.41 -28.25 -13.29
CA TRP A 49 10.27 -28.19 -12.09
C TRP A 49 10.21 -26.84 -11.40
N TYR A 50 10.23 -25.73 -12.17
CA TYR A 50 10.10 -24.39 -11.62
C TYR A 50 8.74 -24.21 -10.90
N ARG A 51 7.66 -24.71 -11.49
CA ARG A 51 6.33 -24.67 -10.87
C ARG A 51 6.27 -25.45 -9.56
N ARG A 52 6.86 -26.65 -9.51
CA ARG A 52 6.97 -27.41 -8.24
C ARG A 52 7.78 -26.66 -7.21
N LYS A 53 8.91 -26.09 -7.61
CA LYS A 53 9.77 -25.29 -6.73
C LYS A 53 9.00 -24.10 -6.14
N LEU A 54 8.24 -23.37 -6.94
CA LEU A 54 7.37 -22.28 -6.48
C LEU A 54 6.37 -22.77 -5.45
N TRP A 55 5.65 -23.85 -5.75
CA TRP A 55 4.66 -24.42 -4.83
C TRP A 55 5.26 -24.84 -3.48
N PHE A 56 6.43 -25.50 -3.49
CA PHE A 56 7.16 -25.83 -2.26
C PHE A 56 7.66 -24.59 -1.51
N THR A 57 8.08 -23.56 -2.24
CA THR A 57 8.53 -22.30 -1.65
C THR A 57 7.37 -21.60 -0.95
N ASP A 58 6.21 -21.45 -1.61
CA ASP A 58 5.02 -20.85 -1.02
C ASP A 58 4.54 -21.63 0.21
N LEU A 59 4.51 -22.96 0.13
CA LEU A 59 4.14 -23.81 1.26
C LEU A 59 5.10 -23.64 2.43
N TYR A 60 6.41 -23.60 2.15
CA TYR A 60 7.43 -23.36 3.16
C TYR A 60 7.30 -21.97 3.79
N VAL A 61 7.15 -20.91 2.99
CA VAL A 61 7.06 -19.55 3.54
C VAL A 61 5.76 -19.39 4.31
N ASN A 62 4.62 -19.87 3.82
CA ASN A 62 3.36 -19.86 4.58
C ASN A 62 3.46 -20.59 5.92
N TRP A 63 4.10 -21.76 5.94
CA TRP A 63 4.35 -22.49 7.19
C TRP A 63 5.29 -21.70 8.13
N ALA A 64 6.34 -21.09 7.60
CA ALA A 64 7.25 -20.23 8.37
C ALA A 64 6.55 -18.99 8.93
N MET A 65 5.63 -18.38 8.16
CA MET A 65 4.80 -17.25 8.63
C MET A 65 3.93 -17.64 9.82
N LYS A 66 3.34 -18.84 9.79
CA LYS A 66 2.48 -19.34 10.88
C LYS A 66 3.26 -19.74 12.13
N THR A 67 4.50 -20.19 11.97
CA THR A 67 5.32 -20.73 13.07
C THR A 67 6.28 -19.70 13.68
N ASN A 68 6.30 -18.45 13.18
CA ASN A 68 7.21 -17.37 13.62
C ASN A 68 8.68 -17.80 13.73
N ARG A 69 9.09 -18.81 12.95
CA ARG A 69 10.44 -19.36 13.01
C ARG A 69 11.41 -18.46 12.27
N THR A 70 12.50 -18.12 12.95
CA THR A 70 13.65 -17.43 12.38
C THR A 70 14.49 -18.44 11.59
N LYS A 71 15.02 -18.03 10.43
CA LYS A 71 16.02 -18.81 9.70
C LYS A 71 17.10 -17.86 9.20
N ASN A 72 18.37 -18.12 9.51
CA ASN A 72 19.54 -17.34 9.09
C ASN A 72 19.28 -15.82 9.11
N ASP A 73 19.12 -15.25 10.32
CA ASP A 73 18.94 -13.81 10.57
C ASP A 73 17.67 -13.15 10.01
N PHE A 74 16.86 -13.86 9.22
CA PHE A 74 15.59 -13.35 8.72
C PHE A 74 14.44 -13.70 9.68
N ASN A 75 13.93 -12.68 10.37
CA ASN A 75 12.71 -12.77 11.16
C ASN A 75 11.58 -12.06 10.39
N LEU A 76 10.63 -12.85 9.89
CA LEU A 76 9.54 -12.33 9.08
C LEU A 76 8.59 -11.42 9.87
N ALA A 77 8.37 -11.69 11.16
CA ALA A 77 7.52 -10.84 12.00
C ALA A 77 8.15 -9.45 12.15
N ILE A 78 9.45 -9.40 12.45
CA ILE A 78 10.22 -8.14 12.52
C ILE A 78 10.21 -7.43 11.16
N TYR A 79 10.39 -8.17 10.06
CA TYR A 79 10.37 -7.61 8.72
C TYR A 79 9.03 -6.95 8.37
N LYS A 80 7.90 -7.58 8.73
CA LYS A 80 6.57 -6.99 8.51
C LYS A 80 6.39 -5.69 9.28
N THR A 81 6.81 -5.66 10.55
CA THR A 81 6.78 -4.44 11.37
C THR A 81 7.66 -3.35 10.77
N LEU A 82 8.88 -3.69 10.36
CA LEU A 82 9.80 -2.75 9.72
C LEU A 82 9.22 -2.18 8.43
N LEU A 83 8.62 -3.03 7.59
CA LEU A 83 8.00 -2.64 6.34
C LEU A 83 6.85 -1.64 6.57
N VAL A 84 5.97 -1.91 7.54
CA VAL A 84 4.90 -0.97 7.91
C VAL A 84 5.49 0.36 8.40
N ALA A 85 6.51 0.31 9.28
CA ALA A 85 7.15 1.50 9.83
C ALA A 85 7.91 2.35 8.79
N THR A 86 8.28 1.76 7.66
CA THR A 86 9.01 2.43 6.57
C THR A 86 8.11 2.82 5.39
N CYS A 87 6.79 2.70 5.54
CA CYS A 87 5.80 3.18 4.57
C CYS A 87 5.55 4.67 4.71
N ASP A 88 5.66 5.40 3.61
CA ASP A 88 5.51 6.87 3.58
C ASP A 88 4.06 7.34 3.31
N TYR A 89 3.07 6.65 3.85
CA TYR A 89 1.67 6.88 3.52
C TYR A 89 1.14 8.28 3.88
N ARG A 90 1.88 9.06 4.68
CA ARG A 90 1.60 10.46 5.07
C ARG A 90 2.83 11.33 4.80
N LYS A 91 2.68 12.34 3.94
CA LYS A 91 3.75 13.24 3.45
C LYS A 91 3.39 14.70 3.75
N TYR A 92 4.40 15.48 4.12
CA TYR A 92 4.30 16.93 4.38
C TYR A 92 5.31 17.66 3.48
N ASP A 93 4.86 18.16 2.34
CA ASP A 93 5.70 18.85 1.36
C ASP A 93 4.97 20.07 0.77
N ASP A 94 4.86 21.14 1.57
CA ASP A 94 4.00 22.33 1.38
C ASP A 94 2.49 22.04 1.26
N ALA A 95 2.13 20.78 1.10
CA ALA A 95 0.79 20.23 1.19
C ALA A 95 0.81 18.96 2.06
N LEU A 96 -0.34 18.65 2.65
CA LEU A 96 -0.56 17.35 3.29
C LEU A 96 -1.04 16.36 2.22
N ARG A 97 -0.30 15.27 2.03
CA ARG A 97 -0.68 14.17 1.15
C ARG A 97 -0.76 12.87 1.94
N MET A 98 -1.88 12.16 1.82
CA MET A 98 -2.11 10.93 2.57
C MET A 98 -2.77 9.87 1.69
N VAL A 99 -2.37 8.62 1.89
CA VAL A 99 -3.12 7.44 1.46
C VAL A 99 -3.61 6.75 2.72
N ILE A 100 -4.93 6.68 2.89
CA ILE A 100 -5.55 6.06 4.07
C ILE A 100 -6.56 5.00 3.66
N ALA A 101 -6.65 3.93 4.44
CA ALA A 101 -7.66 2.89 4.27
C ALA A 101 -8.90 3.20 5.11
N GLY A 102 -10.07 2.83 4.62
CA GLY A 102 -11.33 2.97 5.35
C GLY A 102 -12.54 2.57 4.51
N THR A 103 -13.72 2.69 5.10
CA THR A 103 -14.98 2.34 4.43
C THR A 103 -15.48 3.44 3.50
N PRO A 104 -16.36 3.13 2.53
CA PRO A 104 -17.00 4.16 1.69
C PRO A 104 -17.74 5.25 2.49
N LYS A 105 -18.30 4.88 3.65
CA LYS A 105 -18.96 5.82 4.57
C LYS A 105 -17.97 6.83 5.14
N MET A 106 -16.83 6.37 5.64
CA MET A 106 -15.75 7.24 6.16
C MET A 106 -15.24 8.21 5.09
N GLY A 107 -15.06 7.73 3.85
CA GLY A 107 -14.66 8.58 2.73
C GLY A 107 -15.68 9.68 2.41
N THR A 108 -16.97 9.36 2.47
CA THR A 108 -18.05 10.34 2.29
C THR A 108 -18.04 11.39 3.40
N GLU A 109 -17.89 10.97 4.65
CA GLU A 109 -17.86 11.85 5.82
C GLU A 109 -16.66 12.81 5.79
N LEU A 110 -15.47 12.31 5.43
CA LEU A 110 -14.28 13.14 5.32
C LEU A 110 -14.41 14.17 4.18
N LYS A 111 -15.00 13.77 3.05
CA LYS A 111 -15.25 14.68 1.93
C LYS A 111 -16.24 15.78 2.31
N ALA A 112 -17.27 15.46 3.09
CA ALA A 112 -18.20 16.46 3.61
C ALA A 112 -17.49 17.48 4.51
N TYR A 113 -16.66 17.00 5.44
CA TYR A 113 -15.85 17.87 6.30
C TYR A 113 -14.89 18.79 5.50
N PHE A 114 -14.21 18.25 4.49
CA PHE A 114 -13.34 19.05 3.63
C PHE A 114 -14.12 20.06 2.78
N ASN A 115 -15.33 19.72 2.32
CA ASN A 115 -16.22 20.66 1.64
C ASN A 115 -16.60 21.84 2.53
N GLU A 116 -16.97 21.59 3.79
CA GLU A 116 -17.29 22.66 4.75
C GLU A 116 -16.09 23.60 4.96
N LEU A 117 -14.89 23.04 5.14
CA LEU A 117 -13.67 23.85 5.28
C LEU A 117 -13.33 24.62 4.00
N HIS A 118 -13.57 24.03 2.83
CA HIS A 118 -13.33 24.70 1.56
C HIS A 118 -14.31 25.86 1.33
N GLN A 119 -15.60 25.68 1.65
CA GLN A 119 -16.61 26.74 1.61
C GLN A 119 -16.25 27.91 2.53
N GLN A 120 -15.64 27.61 3.69
CA GLN A 120 -15.12 28.62 4.61
C GLN A 120 -13.79 29.24 4.15
N ARG A 121 -13.31 28.92 2.93
CA ARG A 121 -12.00 29.33 2.39
C ARG A 121 -10.82 29.01 3.32
N LYS A 122 -10.87 27.90 4.06
CA LYS A 122 -9.79 27.47 4.97
C LYS A 122 -8.79 26.52 4.32
N ILE A 123 -9.25 25.68 3.39
CA ILE A 123 -8.40 24.74 2.65
C ILE A 123 -8.83 24.65 1.18
N ALA A 124 -7.88 24.35 0.30
CA ALA A 124 -8.15 23.65 -0.94
C ALA A 124 -7.80 22.18 -0.74
N TYR A 125 -8.55 21.26 -1.35
CA TYR A 125 -8.34 19.83 -1.17
C TYR A 125 -8.65 19.05 -2.44
N GLY A 126 -8.11 17.83 -2.51
CA GLY A 126 -8.46 16.87 -3.55
C GLY A 126 -8.49 15.47 -2.98
N THR A 127 -9.46 14.66 -3.40
CA THR A 127 -9.61 13.28 -2.94
C THR A 127 -9.81 12.34 -4.12
N PHE A 128 -9.29 11.12 -3.99
CA PHE A 128 -9.56 10.05 -4.94
C PHE A 128 -9.66 8.72 -4.19
N THR A 129 -10.76 8.00 -4.40
CA THR A 129 -11.00 6.69 -3.79
C THR A 129 -10.61 5.60 -4.76
N THR A 130 -9.84 4.62 -4.27
CA THR A 130 -9.41 3.44 -5.02
C THR A 130 -9.59 2.20 -4.15
N ASN A 131 -9.55 1.01 -4.77
CA ASN A 131 -9.74 -0.26 -4.06
C ASN A 131 -8.45 -0.91 -3.54
N ARG A 132 -7.28 -0.36 -3.88
CA ARG A 132 -5.98 -0.93 -3.49
C ARG A 132 -4.90 0.15 -3.40
N ALA A 133 -4.00 -0.02 -2.44
CA ALA A 133 -2.77 0.76 -2.35
C ALA A 133 -1.71 0.15 -3.28
N LEU A 134 -0.88 0.99 -3.87
CA LEU A 134 0.33 0.62 -4.60
C LEU A 134 1.54 0.99 -3.77
N MET A 135 2.44 0.03 -3.61
CA MET A 135 3.70 0.20 -2.92
C MET A 135 4.84 0.15 -3.93
N THR A 136 5.69 1.18 -3.91
CA THR A 136 6.93 1.22 -4.69
C THR A 136 8.11 1.26 -3.73
N CYS A 137 8.96 0.24 -3.76
CA CYS A 137 10.08 0.12 -2.83
C CYS A 137 11.35 0.75 -3.41
N LEU A 138 11.97 1.64 -2.66
CA LEU A 138 13.36 2.03 -2.87
C LEU A 138 14.23 1.24 -1.90
N VAL A 139 14.96 0.25 -2.44
CA VAL A 139 15.75 -0.70 -1.66
C VAL A 139 17.22 -0.33 -1.75
N PHE A 140 17.77 0.20 -0.67
CA PHE A 140 19.22 0.44 -0.56
C PHE A 140 19.93 -0.80 -0.01
N GLU A 141 19.32 -1.44 0.99
CA GLU A 141 19.78 -2.70 1.59
C GLU A 141 18.62 -3.69 1.70
N ARG A 142 18.86 -4.96 1.37
CA ARG A 142 17.80 -5.98 1.27
C ARG A 142 17.03 -6.23 2.58
N TYR A 143 17.63 -5.95 3.74
CA TYR A 143 17.04 -6.17 5.06
C TYR A 143 17.25 -4.99 6.03
N GLY A 144 17.61 -3.82 5.50
CA GLY A 144 17.95 -2.65 6.31
C GLY A 144 17.21 -1.42 5.80
N LYS A 145 17.95 -0.52 5.16
CA LYS A 145 17.44 0.77 4.69
C LYS A 145 16.54 0.59 3.47
N GLN A 146 15.23 0.71 3.69
CA GLN A 146 14.20 0.69 2.66
C GLN A 146 13.22 1.83 2.93
N VAL A 147 12.74 2.43 1.86
CA VAL A 147 11.62 3.38 1.91
C VAL A 147 10.55 2.86 0.98
N HIS A 148 9.32 2.77 1.49
CA HIS A 148 8.18 2.29 0.71
C HIS A 148 7.26 3.45 0.38
N PHE A 149 7.28 3.85 -0.90
CA PHE A 149 6.39 4.87 -1.43
C PHE A 149 4.99 4.30 -1.62
N ILE A 150 4.00 4.86 -0.93
CA ILE A 150 2.59 4.48 -1.00
C ILE A 150 1.81 5.50 -1.83
N ASP A 151 1.07 5.00 -2.82
CA ASP A 151 0.07 5.73 -3.62
C ASP A 151 -1.22 4.90 -3.74
N GLY A 152 -2.32 5.51 -4.18
CA GLY A 152 -3.52 4.81 -4.60
C GLY A 152 -3.39 4.24 -6.02
N ALA A 153 -3.98 3.08 -6.28
CA ALA A 153 -4.02 2.56 -7.65
C ALA A 153 -4.82 3.43 -8.62
N ASP A 154 -4.64 3.15 -9.91
CA ASP A 154 -5.34 3.82 -11.02
C ASP A 154 -5.08 5.34 -11.10
N GLY A 155 -3.93 5.77 -10.55
CA GLY A 155 -3.44 7.15 -10.59
C GLY A 155 -3.68 7.96 -9.32
N GLY A 156 -4.07 7.33 -8.20
CA GLY A 156 -4.02 7.86 -6.83
C GLY A 156 -3.87 9.38 -6.66
N TYR A 157 -2.69 9.82 -6.24
CA TYR A 157 -2.35 11.23 -6.05
C TYR A 157 -2.55 12.08 -7.30
N THR A 158 -2.27 11.55 -8.49
CA THR A 158 -2.46 12.28 -9.75
C THR A 158 -3.93 12.65 -9.96
N ARG A 159 -4.87 11.77 -9.63
CA ARG A 159 -6.31 12.04 -9.72
C ARG A 159 -6.78 12.99 -8.63
N ALA A 160 -6.35 12.78 -7.38
CA ALA A 160 -6.65 13.69 -6.28
C ALA A 160 -6.16 15.11 -6.56
N ALA A 161 -4.97 15.25 -7.15
CA ALA A 161 -4.37 16.53 -7.50
C ALA A 161 -5.18 17.34 -8.53
N LYS A 162 -6.00 16.70 -9.38
CA LYS A 162 -6.86 17.43 -10.33
C LYS A 162 -7.85 18.33 -9.60
N GLN A 163 -8.64 17.74 -8.70
CA GLN A 163 -9.60 18.48 -7.86
C GLN A 163 -8.90 19.55 -7.03
N PHE A 164 -7.78 19.21 -6.40
CA PHE A 164 -7.01 20.16 -5.59
C PHE A 164 -6.57 21.39 -6.40
N LYS A 165 -6.00 21.18 -7.59
CA LYS A 165 -5.55 22.28 -8.45
C LYS A 165 -6.70 23.11 -9.01
N GLU A 166 -7.85 22.51 -9.29
CA GLU A 166 -9.07 23.23 -9.69
C GLU A 166 -9.55 24.14 -8.56
N GLN A 167 -9.60 23.64 -7.32
CA GLN A 167 -9.96 24.44 -6.15
C GLN A 167 -8.97 25.57 -5.88
N LEU A 168 -7.66 25.35 -6.06
CA LEU A 168 -6.66 26.40 -5.86
C LEU A 168 -6.87 27.61 -6.78
N LYS A 169 -7.33 27.41 -8.02
CA LYS A 169 -7.59 28.51 -8.96
C LYS A 169 -8.66 29.48 -8.45
N THR A 170 -9.66 28.97 -7.74
CA THR A 170 -10.74 29.78 -7.16
C THR A 170 -10.42 30.24 -5.74
N PHE A 171 -9.38 29.68 -5.12
CA PHE A 171 -8.95 29.99 -3.75
C PHE A 171 -8.11 31.26 -3.67
N THR A 172 -7.32 31.56 -4.71
CA THR A 172 -6.41 32.73 -4.77
C THR A 172 -7.05 33.98 -5.41
N ALA A 173 -8.34 34.24 -5.14
CA ALA A 173 -9.04 35.46 -5.57
C ALA A 173 -9.55 36.29 -4.38
#